data_AF-A0A0C3NFQ0-F1
#
_entry.id   AF-A0A0C3NFQ0-F1
#
_cell.length_a   1.000
_cell.length_b   1.000
_cell.length_c   1.000
_cell.angle_alpha   90.00
_cell.angle_beta   90.00
_cell.angle_gamma   90.00
#
_symmetry.space_group_name_H-M   'P 1'
#
loop_
_entity.id
_entity.type
_entity.pdbx_description
1 polymer ?
#
loop_
_entity_poly.entity_id
_entity_poly.type
_entity_poly.pdbx_seq_one_letter_code
_entity_poly.pdbx_strand_id
1 'polypeptide(L)'
;MDLPFRLSYIRLRNAQNIESVELILDDGRHHDIPEQRRGVFSRSFDEPLMFPTEKLSLSVGRRKSPFGLSRSSDTVSELISISSVVIVSRFREKGVNKNHGKVTVTHGVLSVTLGIILQTKSTVTTPSVHANPEARQATATQLAFRAHAVDGAGIPTPANREGLRPTVSLPLQLSYIALEDAKDAKSVEFVVNDTVYLIPRSQQRSDSFRKDFDEPLTLSAGQLSISVRRKQLRLRFGHQLPVETLTIGSGDVLSRLEGHVFQQKRGELLITLGFASQTQIASRVPNPNPSSPANAESLQPNTKQLVVVGSVPADIAVGGTGTSEPSDSEGLQPTTQGLVDTLPAS
;
A
#
# COMPACT_ATOMS: atom_id res chain seq x y z
N MET A 1 6.65 20.62 12.50
CA MET A 1 6.49 21.55 11.38
C MET A 1 6.80 20.77 10.11
N ASP A 2 5.81 20.55 9.26
CA ASP A 2 6.06 19.92 7.97
C ASP A 2 6.67 20.95 7.02
N LEU A 3 7.90 20.68 6.58
CA LEU A 3 8.56 21.51 5.58
C LEU A 3 7.90 21.22 4.22
N PRO A 4 7.56 22.25 3.43
CA PRO A 4 6.97 22.02 2.12
C PRO A 4 7.98 21.33 1.20
N PHE A 5 7.49 20.32 0.49
CA PHE A 5 8.24 19.61 -0.54
C PHE A 5 8.07 20.31 -1.87
N ARG A 6 9.16 20.41 -2.62
CA ARG A 6 9.15 20.91 -3.99
C ARG A 6 9.65 19.85 -4.95
N LEU A 7 8.98 19.73 -6.10
CA LEU A 7 9.35 18.83 -7.18
C LEU A 7 10.25 19.58 -8.17
N SER A 8 11.53 19.20 -8.25
CA SER A 8 12.50 19.83 -9.17
C SER A 8 12.60 19.11 -10.51
N TYR A 9 12.36 17.80 -10.55
CA TYR A 9 12.25 17.07 -11.80
C TYR A 9 11.40 15.81 -11.63
N ILE A 10 10.90 15.32 -12.75
CA ILE A 10 10.22 14.03 -12.84
C ILE A 10 10.76 13.26 -14.04
N ARG A 11 10.93 11.95 -13.86
CA ARG A 11 11.43 11.05 -14.89
C ARG A 11 10.73 9.70 -14.82
N LEU A 12 10.11 9.31 -15.92
CA LEU A 12 9.50 8.00 -16.10
C LEU A 12 10.41 7.15 -17.00
N ARG A 13 10.52 5.86 -16.67
CA ARG A 13 11.26 4.85 -17.45
C ARG A 13 10.40 3.60 -17.62
N ASN A 14 10.77 2.77 -18.60
CA ASN A 14 10.02 1.57 -18.99
C ASN A 14 8.60 1.92 -19.49
N ALA A 15 8.52 3.02 -20.23
CA ALA A 15 7.28 3.60 -20.72
C ALA A 15 7.07 3.31 -22.22
N GLN A 16 7.52 2.16 -22.73
CA GLN A 16 7.58 1.90 -24.18
C GLN A 16 6.22 1.91 -24.89
N ASN A 17 5.13 1.71 -24.13
CA ASN A 17 3.76 1.67 -24.65
C ASN A 17 2.94 2.92 -24.29
N ILE A 18 3.61 3.95 -23.74
CA ILE A 18 3.01 5.21 -23.33
C ILE A 18 3.23 6.24 -24.44
N GLU A 19 2.20 6.99 -24.77
CA GLU A 19 2.23 8.08 -25.77
C GLU A 19 2.35 9.44 -25.12
N SER A 20 1.61 9.65 -24.03
CA SER A 20 1.56 10.92 -23.34
C SER A 20 1.65 10.69 -21.84
N VAL A 21 2.30 11.63 -21.17
CA VAL A 21 2.37 11.68 -19.72
C VAL A 21 2.12 13.11 -19.31
N GLU A 22 1.24 13.29 -18.35
CA GLU A 22 0.87 14.58 -17.81
C GLU A 22 0.87 14.49 -16.28
N LEU A 23 1.54 15.46 -15.65
CA LEU A 23 1.51 15.64 -14.21
C LEU A 23 0.33 16.52 -13.82
N ILE A 24 -0.52 16.02 -12.93
CA ILE A 24 -1.70 16.70 -12.41
C ILE A 24 -1.46 16.98 -10.93
N LEU A 25 -1.48 18.26 -10.57
CA LEU A 25 -1.40 18.74 -9.20
C LEU A 25 -2.82 18.92 -8.62
N ASP A 26 -2.93 18.89 -7.30
CA ASP A 26 -4.24 19.00 -6.60
C ASP A 26 -4.94 20.35 -6.81
N ASP A 27 -4.20 21.40 -7.20
CA ASP A 27 -4.76 22.69 -7.58
C ASP A 27 -5.28 22.74 -9.03
N GLY A 28 -5.33 21.57 -9.70
CA GLY A 28 -5.77 21.45 -11.07
C GLY A 28 -4.76 21.96 -12.09
N ARG A 29 -3.51 22.23 -11.71
CA ARG A 29 -2.45 22.53 -12.69
C ARG A 29 -1.96 21.26 -13.36
N HIS A 30 -1.73 21.40 -14.66
CA HIS A 30 -1.34 20.34 -15.57
C HIS A 30 0.04 20.64 -16.16
N HIS A 31 0.92 19.64 -16.16
CA HIS A 31 2.25 19.76 -16.74
C HIS A 31 2.57 18.55 -17.62
N ASP A 32 2.58 18.75 -18.93
CA ASP A 32 3.05 17.73 -19.87
C ASP A 32 4.47 17.30 -19.55
N ILE A 33 4.74 16.00 -19.58
CA ILE A 33 6.07 15.45 -19.41
C ILE A 33 6.49 14.90 -20.77
N PRO A 34 7.38 15.60 -21.50
CA PRO A 34 7.73 15.18 -22.86
C PRO A 34 8.53 13.88 -22.88
N GLU A 35 8.33 13.10 -23.94
CA GLU A 35 9.19 11.97 -24.25
C GLU A 35 10.57 12.48 -24.67
N GLN A 36 11.62 12.03 -23.98
CA GLN A 36 13.00 12.38 -24.32
C GLN A 36 13.61 11.39 -25.30
N ARG A 37 13.21 10.12 -25.16
CA ARG A 37 13.62 9.00 -26.00
C ARG A 37 12.66 7.85 -25.75
N ARG A 38 12.65 6.86 -26.65
CA ARG A 38 11.76 5.70 -26.60
C ARG A 38 11.59 5.14 -25.19
N GLY A 39 10.38 5.29 -24.63
CA GLY A 39 10.00 4.76 -23.32
C GLY A 39 10.64 5.46 -22.12
N VAL A 40 11.10 6.70 -22.29
CA VAL A 40 11.58 7.58 -21.22
C VAL A 40 10.98 8.97 -21.38
N PHE A 41 10.20 9.37 -20.38
CA PHE A 41 9.61 10.71 -20.28
C PHE A 41 10.32 11.46 -19.17
N SER A 42 10.63 12.73 -19.36
CA SER A 42 11.10 13.54 -18.24
C SER A 42 10.90 15.02 -18.45
N ARG A 43 10.71 15.73 -17.33
CA ARG A 43 10.64 17.17 -17.24
C ARG A 43 11.44 17.64 -16.04
N SER A 44 12.25 18.67 -16.27
CA SER A 44 12.89 19.44 -15.20
C SER A 44 12.09 20.73 -15.03
N PHE A 45 11.97 21.21 -13.80
CA PHE A 45 11.25 22.44 -13.48
C PHE A 45 12.27 23.48 -13.03
N ASP A 46 12.42 24.53 -13.83
CA ASP A 46 13.34 25.64 -13.52
C ASP A 46 12.94 26.31 -12.20
N GLU A 47 11.64 26.46 -11.98
CA GLU A 47 11.05 26.77 -10.69
C GLU A 47 10.44 25.49 -10.08
N PRO A 48 11.01 24.94 -8.98
CA PRO A 48 10.53 23.70 -8.39
C PRO A 48 9.07 23.83 -7.95
N LEU A 49 8.23 22.90 -8.43
CA LEU A 49 6.79 22.93 -8.21
C LEU A 49 6.48 22.63 -6.75
N MET A 50 5.72 23.51 -6.12
CA MET A 50 5.09 23.21 -4.83
C MET A 50 3.99 22.20 -5.06
N PHE A 51 4.03 21.08 -4.33
CA PHE A 51 2.92 20.14 -4.30
C PHE A 51 2.50 19.92 -2.85
N PRO A 52 1.18 19.92 -2.56
CA PRO A 52 0.69 19.66 -1.23
C PRO A 52 1.02 18.24 -0.81
N THR A 53 1.04 18.02 0.50
CA THR A 53 1.35 16.73 1.12
C THR A 53 0.28 15.67 0.89
N GLU A 54 -0.66 15.86 -0.03
CA GLU A 54 -1.85 15.01 -0.18
C GLU A 54 -1.68 14.07 -1.37
N LYS A 55 -1.51 14.58 -2.59
CA LYS A 55 -1.41 13.71 -3.76
C LYS A 55 -0.64 14.30 -4.92
N LEU A 56 0.10 13.42 -5.62
CA LEU A 56 0.69 13.71 -6.92
C LEU A 56 0.13 12.71 -7.91
N SER A 57 -0.55 13.19 -8.95
CA SER A 57 -1.20 12.30 -9.92
C SER A 57 -0.53 12.42 -11.29
N LEU A 58 -0.38 11.29 -11.98
CA LEU A 58 0.12 11.22 -13.34
C LEU A 58 -0.99 10.65 -14.22
N SER A 59 -1.42 11.41 -15.22
CA SER A 59 -2.23 10.88 -16.32
C SER A 59 -1.30 10.31 -17.37
N VAL A 60 -1.51 9.05 -17.74
CA VAL A 60 -0.67 8.32 -18.67
C VAL A 60 -1.54 7.80 -19.81
N GLY A 61 -1.37 8.37 -21.00
CA GLY A 61 -2.01 7.91 -22.22
C GLY A 61 -1.26 6.73 -22.83
N ARG A 62 -1.92 5.58 -22.99
CA ARG A 62 -1.33 4.37 -23.60
C ARG A 62 -1.91 4.11 -24.99
N ARG A 63 -1.05 3.59 -25.89
CA ARG A 63 -1.51 3.00 -27.15
C ARG A 63 -2.34 1.76 -26.86
N LYS A 64 -3.55 1.72 -27.41
CA LYS A 64 -4.40 0.52 -27.41
C LYS A 64 -3.82 -0.62 -28.26
N SER A 65 -2.99 -0.31 -29.26
CA SER A 65 -2.28 -1.31 -30.06
C SER A 65 -0.81 -0.95 -30.30
N PRO A 66 0.15 -1.84 -30.00
CA PRO A 66 1.56 -1.66 -30.35
C PRO A 66 1.83 -1.89 -31.85
N PHE A 67 0.92 -2.56 -32.55
CA PHE A 67 0.96 -2.78 -33.99
C PHE A 67 0.03 -1.77 -34.64
N GLY A 68 0.58 -0.77 -35.33
CA GLY A 68 -0.13 0.37 -35.93
C GLY A 68 -1.08 0.03 -37.08
N LEU A 69 -1.84 -1.05 -36.95
CA LEU A 69 -2.81 -1.54 -37.94
C LEU A 69 -4.21 -0.94 -37.72
N SER A 70 -4.50 -0.39 -36.54
CA SER A 70 -5.76 0.32 -36.30
C SER A 70 -5.60 1.81 -36.56
N ARG A 71 -6.41 2.35 -37.48
CA ARG A 71 -6.52 3.79 -37.77
C ARG A 71 -7.22 4.58 -36.64
N SER A 72 -7.79 3.91 -35.65
CA SER A 72 -8.33 4.57 -34.46
C SER A 72 -7.21 4.86 -33.46
N SER A 73 -6.90 6.15 -33.27
CA SER A 73 -6.03 6.67 -32.21
C SER A 73 -6.73 6.62 -30.84
N ASP A 74 -7.32 5.47 -30.49
CA ASP A 74 -7.92 5.28 -29.18
C ASP A 74 -6.80 5.24 -28.15
N THR A 75 -6.58 6.38 -27.49
CA THR A 75 -5.65 6.48 -26.36
C THR A 75 -6.42 6.12 -25.10
N VAL A 76 -5.93 5.14 -24.34
CA VAL A 76 -6.50 4.83 -23.02
C VAL A 76 -5.70 5.60 -21.99
N SER A 77 -6.34 6.57 -21.35
CA SER A 77 -5.73 7.33 -20.25
C SER A 77 -5.91 6.59 -18.93
N GLU A 78 -4.79 6.33 -18.26
CA GLU A 78 -4.75 5.73 -16.93
C GLU A 78 -4.22 6.77 -15.93
N LEU A 79 -4.89 6.91 -14.78
CA LEU A 79 -4.45 7.79 -13.72
C LEU A 79 -3.61 7.02 -12.69
N ILE A 80 -2.34 7.37 -12.57
CA ILE A 80 -1.41 6.83 -11.57
C ILE A 80 -1.30 7.83 -10.42
N SER A 81 -1.82 7.43 -9.27
CA SER A 81 -1.71 8.22 -8.04
C SER A 81 -0.42 7.86 -7.29
N ILE A 82 0.46 8.83 -7.09
CA ILE A 82 1.66 8.69 -6.26
C ILE A 82 1.36 9.40 -4.93
N SER A 83 1.29 8.61 -3.86
CA SER A 83 1.07 9.16 -2.53
C SER A 83 2.31 9.91 -2.05
N SER A 84 2.09 11.15 -1.63
CA SER A 84 3.04 11.99 -0.90
C SER A 84 3.67 11.27 0.29
N VAL A 85 2.91 10.48 1.05
CA VAL A 85 3.41 9.74 2.22
C VAL A 85 4.53 8.79 1.82
N VAL A 86 4.40 8.12 0.67
CA VAL A 86 5.46 7.26 0.09
C VAL A 86 6.68 8.08 -0.31
N ILE A 87 6.45 9.26 -0.88
CA ILE A 87 7.54 10.17 -1.27
C ILE A 87 8.32 10.59 -0.04
N VAL A 88 7.61 11.06 1.00
CA VAL A 88 8.19 11.55 2.25
C VAL A 88 8.90 10.44 3.02
N SER A 89 8.30 9.26 3.15
CA SER A 89 8.91 8.13 3.87
C SER A 89 10.22 7.71 3.21
N ARG A 90 10.19 7.46 1.89
CA ARG A 90 11.39 7.07 1.12
C ARG A 90 12.45 8.15 1.06
N PHE A 91 12.05 9.42 1.14
CA PHE A 91 12.99 10.53 1.24
C PHE A 91 13.69 10.53 2.60
N ARG A 92 12.92 10.38 3.70
CA ARG A 92 13.45 10.37 5.08
C ARG A 92 14.35 9.17 5.35
N GLU A 93 14.02 7.99 4.81
CA GLU A 93 14.84 6.76 4.93
C GLU A 93 16.26 6.93 4.39
N LYS A 94 16.49 7.84 3.43
CA LYS A 94 17.81 8.06 2.82
C LYS A 94 18.79 8.89 3.66
N GLY A 95 18.43 9.21 4.91
CA GLY A 95 19.25 9.98 5.83
C GLY A 95 18.94 11.48 5.78
N VAL A 96 18.61 12.04 6.94
CA VAL A 96 17.86 13.28 7.18
C VAL A 96 18.63 14.58 6.84
N ASN A 97 19.85 14.53 6.31
CA ASN A 97 20.69 15.72 6.18
C ASN A 97 20.79 16.31 4.76
N LYS A 98 19.95 15.90 3.81
CA LYS A 98 19.99 16.44 2.45
C LYS A 98 18.75 17.27 2.15
N ASN A 99 18.95 18.54 1.82
CA ASN A 99 17.90 19.45 1.35
C ASN A 99 17.35 19.06 -0.04
N HIS A 100 17.97 18.09 -0.70
CA HIS A 100 17.54 17.57 -1.99
C HIS A 100 17.75 16.06 -2.04
N GLY A 101 16.93 15.37 -2.83
CA GLY A 101 16.99 13.92 -2.94
C GLY A 101 16.19 13.41 -4.12
N LYS A 102 16.35 12.11 -4.38
CA LYS A 102 15.62 11.40 -5.43
C LYS A 102 14.79 10.30 -4.81
N VAL A 103 13.52 10.23 -5.16
CA VAL A 103 12.62 9.15 -4.78
C VAL A 103 12.20 8.42 -6.04
N THR A 104 12.28 7.09 -6.03
CA THR A 104 11.80 6.27 -7.13
C THR A 104 10.65 5.42 -6.63
N VAL A 105 9.53 5.45 -7.35
CA VAL A 105 8.32 4.66 -7.12
C VAL A 105 8.05 3.82 -8.37
N THR A 106 7.66 2.57 -8.18
CA THR A 106 7.37 1.62 -9.27
C THR A 106 5.88 1.33 -9.31
N HIS A 107 5.27 1.41 -10.49
CA HIS A 107 3.88 1.07 -10.74
C HIS A 107 3.79 0.04 -11.87
N GLY A 108 3.67 -1.24 -11.52
CA GLY A 108 3.84 -2.33 -12.48
C GLY A 108 5.24 -2.31 -13.10
N VAL A 109 5.32 -2.19 -14.43
CA VAL A 109 6.60 -2.09 -15.16
C VAL A 109 7.16 -0.66 -15.19
N LEU A 110 6.31 0.34 -14.93
CA LEU A 110 6.67 1.75 -15.01
C LEU A 110 7.49 2.16 -13.78
N SER A 111 8.60 2.85 -14.00
CA SER A 111 9.42 3.41 -12.93
C SER A 111 9.37 4.92 -12.98
N VAL A 112 8.83 5.56 -11.93
CA VAL A 112 8.74 7.01 -11.78
C VAL A 112 9.78 7.48 -10.77
N THR A 113 10.65 8.38 -11.18
CA THR A 113 11.65 9.03 -10.33
C THR A 113 11.32 10.51 -10.18
N LEU A 114 11.28 10.97 -8.94
CA LEU A 114 10.98 12.33 -8.53
C LEU A 114 12.22 12.95 -7.88
N GLY A 115 12.61 14.14 -8.34
CA GLY A 115 13.57 15.02 -7.68
C GLY A 115 12.86 15.88 -6.67
N ILE A 116 13.18 15.72 -5.40
CA ILE A 116 12.52 16.40 -4.29
C ILE A 116 13.50 17.35 -3.62
N ILE A 117 13.05 18.58 -3.36
CA ILE A 117 13.76 19.60 -2.59
C ILE A 117 12.95 19.89 -1.33
N LEU A 118 13.60 19.82 -0.18
CA LEU A 118 13.07 20.28 1.10
C LEU A 118 13.37 21.76 1.24
N GLN A 119 12.33 22.58 1.31
CA GLN A 119 12.51 23.99 1.61
C GLN A 119 12.66 24.13 3.13
N THR A 120 13.90 24.09 3.62
CA THR A 120 14.18 24.50 5.00
C THR A 120 13.81 25.97 5.14
N LYS A 121 12.90 26.29 6.05
CA LYS A 121 12.60 27.67 6.42
C LYS A 121 13.95 28.32 6.76
N SER A 122 14.40 29.30 5.98
CA SER A 122 15.59 30.05 6.35
C SER A 122 15.28 30.69 7.69
N THR A 123 15.87 30.16 8.76
CA THR A 123 15.90 30.87 10.03
C THR A 123 16.56 32.19 9.73
N VAL A 124 15.77 33.26 9.82
CA VAL A 124 16.23 34.64 9.70
C VAL A 124 17.55 34.74 10.43
N THR A 125 18.62 35.01 9.68
CA THR A 125 19.89 35.43 10.23
C THR A 125 19.57 36.58 11.17
N THR A 126 19.73 36.35 12.47
CA THR A 126 19.72 37.42 13.46
C THR A 126 20.62 38.51 12.89
N PRO A 127 20.15 39.75 12.68
CA PRO A 127 21.03 40.78 12.17
C PRO A 127 22.20 40.87 13.14
N SER A 128 23.39 40.54 12.65
CA SER A 128 24.62 40.69 13.40
C SER A 128 24.66 42.14 13.89
N VAL A 129 24.63 42.31 15.21
CA VAL A 129 24.64 43.60 15.94
C VAL A 129 26.01 44.29 15.81
N HIS A 130 26.77 44.04 14.74
CA HIS A 130 28.13 44.56 14.55
C HIS A 130 28.36 45.37 13.28
N ALA A 131 27.31 45.73 12.54
CA ALA A 131 27.44 46.57 11.35
C ALA A 131 26.45 47.75 11.26
N ASN A 132 25.95 48.25 12.40
CA ASN A 132 25.19 49.50 12.40
C ASN A 132 25.65 50.47 13.50
N PRO A 133 26.45 51.50 13.18
CA PRO A 133 26.84 52.53 14.15
C PRO A 133 25.69 53.47 14.54
N GLU A 134 24.59 53.55 13.79
CA GLU A 134 23.45 54.45 14.09
C GLU A 134 22.49 53.88 15.15
N ALA A 135 22.54 52.59 15.45
CA ALA A 135 21.68 51.97 16.46
C ALA A 135 22.07 52.30 17.92
N ARG A 136 23.20 53.01 18.14
CA ARG A 136 23.67 53.38 19.49
C ARG A 136 22.97 54.60 20.09
N GLN A 137 22.21 55.38 19.33
CA GLN A 137 21.56 56.58 19.86
C GLN A 137 20.10 56.36 20.32
N ALA A 138 19.46 55.26 19.93
CA ALA A 138 18.05 55.03 20.25
C ALA A 138 17.80 54.33 21.60
N THR A 139 18.83 53.74 22.24
CA THR A 139 18.65 52.93 23.46
C THR A 139 18.92 53.72 24.76
N ALA A 140 19.33 54.98 24.69
CA ALA A 140 19.61 55.79 25.88
C ALA A 140 18.42 56.65 26.39
N THR A 141 17.28 56.68 25.68
CA THR A 141 16.18 57.63 25.99
C THR A 141 14.89 56.97 26.49
N GLN A 142 14.84 55.65 26.67
CA GLN A 142 13.61 54.95 27.13
C GLN A 142 13.64 54.44 28.57
N LEU A 143 14.65 54.80 29.36
CA LEU A 143 14.73 54.45 30.79
C LEU A 143 14.42 55.62 31.75
N ALA A 144 13.86 56.72 31.24
CA ALA A 144 13.53 57.91 32.05
C ALA A 144 12.05 58.33 32.06
N PHE A 145 11.13 57.58 31.46
CA PHE A 145 9.69 57.89 31.53
C PHE A 145 8.88 56.69 32.02
N ARG A 146 9.09 56.34 33.28
CA ARG A 146 8.14 55.56 34.08
C ARG A 146 7.86 56.30 35.38
N ALA A 147 7.02 57.33 35.31
CA ALA A 147 6.25 57.85 36.44
C ALA A 147 5.07 58.67 35.91
N HIS A 148 3.88 58.45 36.48
CA HIS A 148 2.57 59.06 36.17
C HIS A 148 1.86 58.48 34.93
N ALA A 149 0.57 58.14 34.89
CA ALA A 149 -0.57 58.12 35.81
C ALA A 149 -1.64 57.18 35.18
N VAL A 150 -2.35 56.34 35.94
CA VAL A 150 -3.80 56.41 36.28
C VAL A 150 -4.79 56.02 35.17
N ASP A 151 -5.62 55.03 35.52
CA ASP A 151 -6.96 54.62 35.08
C ASP A 151 -7.33 54.40 33.60
N GLY A 152 -8.00 53.26 33.39
CA GLY A 152 -9.28 53.25 32.68
C GLY A 152 -9.35 52.42 31.40
N ALA A 153 -10.26 51.44 31.44
CA ALA A 153 -11.01 50.86 30.31
C ALA A 153 -10.36 49.74 29.46
N GLY A 154 -10.88 48.53 29.69
CA GLY A 154 -11.52 47.73 28.64
C GLY A 154 -10.63 47.07 27.58
N ILE A 155 -10.10 45.89 27.91
CA ILE A 155 -9.55 44.96 26.90
C ILE A 155 -10.64 43.92 26.56
N PRO A 156 -11.11 43.82 25.31
CA PRO A 156 -11.97 42.73 24.90
C PRO A 156 -11.13 41.47 24.65
N THR A 157 -11.48 40.40 25.35
CA THR A 157 -10.97 39.04 25.17
C THR A 157 -11.44 38.47 23.83
N PRO A 158 -10.57 38.02 22.91
CA PRO A 158 -11.00 37.16 21.82
C PRO A 158 -11.10 35.72 22.35
N ALA A 159 -12.32 35.32 22.68
CA ALA A 159 -12.73 33.93 22.77
C ALA A 159 -12.81 33.35 21.35
N ASN A 160 -11.86 32.50 20.98
CA ASN A 160 -12.05 31.31 20.13
C ASN A 160 -10.69 30.75 19.73
N ARG A 161 -10.16 29.87 20.58
CA ARG A 161 -9.32 28.76 20.14
C ARG A 161 -10.15 27.52 20.35
N GLU A 162 -11.00 27.20 19.38
CA GLU A 162 -11.44 25.83 19.19
C GLU A 162 -10.18 24.99 19.00
N GLY A 163 -9.83 24.29 20.07
CA GLY A 163 -8.73 23.36 20.07
C GLY A 163 -8.97 22.34 18.98
N LEU A 164 -8.01 22.26 18.06
CA LEU A 164 -7.69 21.06 17.31
C LEU A 164 -7.76 19.88 18.29
N ARG A 165 -8.89 19.17 18.30
CA ARG A 165 -8.92 17.85 18.91
C ARG A 165 -7.92 17.03 18.11
N PRO A 166 -6.84 16.52 18.72
CA PRO A 166 -6.12 15.43 18.07
C PRO A 166 -7.16 14.32 17.91
N THR A 167 -7.56 14.05 16.67
CA THR A 167 -8.31 12.84 16.37
C THR A 167 -7.36 11.71 16.72
N VAL A 168 -7.50 11.18 17.94
CA VAL A 168 -6.81 9.97 18.37
C VAL A 168 -7.43 8.87 17.52
N SER A 169 -6.92 8.69 16.31
CA SER A 169 -7.29 7.59 15.45
C SER A 169 -6.78 6.33 16.14
N LEU A 170 -7.70 5.64 16.81
CA LEU A 170 -7.41 4.37 17.43
C LEU A 170 -6.83 3.40 16.38
N PRO A 171 -5.82 2.60 16.75
CA PRO A 171 -5.18 1.71 15.79
C PRO A 171 -6.20 0.66 15.30
N LEU A 172 -6.36 0.57 13.97
CA LEU A 172 -7.19 -0.46 13.35
C LEU A 172 -6.50 -1.81 13.49
N GLN A 173 -7.24 -2.83 13.95
CA GLN A 173 -6.71 -4.18 14.07
C GLN A 173 -7.29 -5.08 12.98
N LEU A 174 -6.49 -5.43 11.99
CA LEU A 174 -6.87 -6.27 10.86
C LEU A 174 -6.95 -7.73 11.31
N SER A 175 -8.16 -8.31 11.31
CA SER A 175 -8.41 -9.69 11.70
C SER A 175 -8.36 -10.66 10.53
N TYR A 176 -8.75 -10.23 9.32
CA TYR A 176 -8.61 -11.06 8.13
C TYR A 176 -8.51 -10.23 6.85
N ILE A 177 -8.02 -10.87 5.80
CA ILE A 177 -8.01 -10.36 4.44
C ILE A 177 -8.57 -11.42 3.50
N ALA A 178 -9.45 -11.02 2.58
CA ALA A 178 -10.01 -11.86 1.55
C ALA A 178 -9.94 -11.17 0.19
N LEU A 179 -9.63 -11.96 -0.85
CA LEU A 179 -9.69 -11.55 -2.25
C LEU A 179 -10.62 -12.52 -2.97
N GLU A 180 -11.58 -11.98 -3.72
CA GLU A 180 -12.55 -12.75 -4.51
C GLU A 180 -12.40 -12.41 -6.00
N ASP A 181 -12.91 -13.30 -6.86
CA ASP A 181 -12.83 -13.19 -8.32
C ASP A 181 -11.38 -13.17 -8.87
N ALA A 182 -10.43 -13.74 -8.13
CA ALA A 182 -9.01 -13.83 -8.48
C ALA A 182 -8.67 -15.09 -9.30
N LYS A 183 -9.46 -15.39 -10.34
CA LYS A 183 -9.41 -16.66 -11.12
C LYS A 183 -8.03 -16.97 -11.70
N ASP A 184 -7.36 -15.93 -12.17
CA ASP A 184 -6.06 -16.02 -12.83
C ASP A 184 -4.89 -15.74 -11.87
N ALA A 185 -5.14 -15.47 -10.59
CA ALA A 185 -4.07 -15.32 -9.62
C ALA A 185 -3.37 -16.66 -9.34
N LYS A 186 -2.04 -16.64 -9.38
CA LYS A 186 -1.15 -17.72 -8.98
C LYS A 186 -0.83 -17.63 -7.49
N SER A 187 -0.52 -16.44 -7.01
CA SER A 187 -0.21 -16.18 -5.60
C SER A 187 -0.55 -14.74 -5.24
N VAL A 188 -0.83 -14.53 -3.96
CA VAL A 188 -1.14 -13.22 -3.39
C VAL A 188 -0.22 -12.98 -2.19
N GLU A 189 0.45 -11.85 -2.21
CA GLU A 189 1.31 -11.34 -1.14
C GLU A 189 0.66 -10.09 -0.56
N PHE A 190 0.61 -10.01 0.76
CA PHE A 190 0.12 -8.85 1.50
C PHE A 190 1.25 -8.30 2.36
N VAL A 191 1.51 -7.00 2.26
CA VAL A 191 2.59 -6.33 2.96
C VAL A 191 1.97 -5.28 3.88
N VAL A 192 2.28 -5.39 5.17
CA VAL A 192 1.86 -4.45 6.20
C VAL A 192 2.98 -4.30 7.21
N ASN A 193 3.30 -3.06 7.61
CA ASN A 193 4.40 -2.75 8.53
C ASN A 193 5.71 -3.48 8.11
N ASP A 194 6.05 -3.40 6.82
CA ASP A 194 7.22 -4.07 6.19
C ASP A 194 7.27 -5.61 6.32
N THR A 195 6.21 -6.22 6.84
CA THR A 195 6.08 -7.67 6.97
C THR A 195 5.27 -8.24 5.82
N VAL A 196 5.80 -9.27 5.15
CA VAL A 196 5.16 -9.93 4.02
C VAL A 196 4.40 -11.18 4.47
N TYR A 197 3.12 -11.24 4.14
CA TYR A 197 2.23 -12.35 4.40
C TYR A 197 1.80 -12.98 3.07
N LEU A 198 2.04 -14.27 2.93
CA LEU A 198 1.41 -15.04 1.86
C LEU A 198 -0.05 -15.30 2.24
N ILE A 199 -0.96 -14.98 1.32
CA ILE A 199 -2.38 -15.27 1.47
C ILE A 199 -2.65 -16.58 0.73
N PRO A 200 -3.04 -17.65 1.43
CA PRO A 200 -3.33 -18.92 0.80
C PRO A 200 -4.60 -18.82 -0.04
N ARG A 201 -4.65 -19.65 -1.08
CA ARG A 201 -5.85 -19.84 -1.89
C ARG A 201 -6.88 -20.59 -1.06
N SER A 202 -8.14 -20.18 -1.15
CA SER A 202 -9.24 -20.86 -0.45
C SER A 202 -9.39 -22.29 -0.97
N GLN A 203 -9.66 -23.22 -0.05
CA GLN A 203 -9.97 -24.61 -0.41
C GLN A 203 -11.38 -24.75 -0.99
N GLN A 204 -12.31 -23.86 -0.61
CA GLN A 204 -13.70 -23.92 -1.04
C GLN A 204 -13.92 -23.33 -2.43
N ARG A 205 -13.17 -22.28 -2.78
CA ARG A 205 -13.31 -21.56 -4.04
C ARG A 205 -11.95 -21.33 -4.65
N SER A 206 -11.74 -21.87 -5.85
CA SER A 206 -10.46 -21.71 -6.53
C SER A 206 -10.20 -20.25 -6.91
N ASP A 207 -11.20 -19.40 -7.06
CA ASP A 207 -11.01 -17.99 -7.39
C ASP A 207 -10.93 -17.07 -6.17
N SER A 208 -10.78 -17.60 -4.96
CA SER A 208 -10.59 -16.77 -3.77
C SER A 208 -9.32 -17.07 -3.00
N PHE A 209 -8.84 -16.05 -2.31
CA PHE A 209 -7.71 -16.09 -1.40
C PHE A 209 -8.18 -15.53 -0.07
N ARG A 210 -7.81 -16.18 1.04
CA ARG A 210 -8.21 -15.72 2.37
C ARG A 210 -7.12 -16.04 3.37
N LYS A 211 -6.86 -15.08 4.25
CA LYS A 211 -6.03 -15.27 5.43
C LYS A 211 -6.71 -14.64 6.62
N ASP A 212 -7.04 -15.47 7.59
CA ASP A 212 -7.41 -15.05 8.93
C ASP A 212 -6.13 -14.95 9.77
N PHE A 213 -6.06 -13.94 10.63
CA PHE A 213 -4.94 -13.72 11.53
C PHE A 213 -5.36 -14.13 12.94
N ASP A 214 -4.66 -15.11 13.51
CA ASP A 214 -4.92 -15.59 14.87
C ASP A 214 -4.76 -14.45 15.90
N GLU A 215 -3.79 -13.58 15.64
CA GLU A 215 -3.60 -12.31 16.35
C GLU A 215 -3.84 -11.14 15.37
N PRO A 216 -4.83 -10.26 15.62
CA PRO A 216 -5.12 -9.16 14.74
C PRO A 216 -3.92 -8.23 14.51
N LEU A 217 -3.65 -7.90 13.24
CA LEU A 217 -2.52 -7.06 12.88
C LEU A 217 -2.84 -5.59 13.12
N THR A 218 -2.00 -4.92 13.91
CA THR A 218 -2.15 -3.48 14.14
C THR A 218 -1.73 -2.70 12.90
N LEU A 219 -2.69 -2.07 12.24
CA LEU A 219 -2.42 -1.12 11.17
C LEU A 219 -1.93 0.20 11.79
N SER A 220 -0.65 0.48 11.58
CA SER A 220 -0.11 1.82 11.83
C SER A 220 -0.62 2.80 10.77
N ALA A 221 -0.42 4.10 10.96
CA ALA A 221 -0.83 5.17 10.02
C ALA A 221 -0.16 5.11 8.62
N GLY A 222 0.45 3.97 8.26
CA GLY A 222 1.09 3.72 6.98
C GLY A 222 0.14 3.27 5.87
N GLN A 223 0.74 2.64 4.87
CA GLN A 223 0.06 2.02 3.74
C GLN A 223 0.20 0.51 3.84
N LEU A 224 -0.84 -0.19 3.39
CA LEU A 224 -0.75 -1.62 3.14
C LEU A 224 -0.66 -1.85 1.62
N SER A 225 0.04 -2.91 1.24
CA SER A 225 0.18 -3.27 -0.17
C SER A 225 -0.24 -4.70 -0.40
N ILE A 226 -0.97 -4.92 -1.49
CA ILE A 226 -1.40 -6.24 -1.93
C ILE A 226 -0.76 -6.46 -3.30
N SER A 227 0.07 -7.48 -3.44
CA SER A 227 0.68 -7.88 -4.70
C SER A 227 0.06 -9.17 -5.19
N VAL A 228 -0.54 -9.12 -6.37
CA VAL A 228 -1.18 -10.26 -7.03
C VAL A 228 -0.30 -10.70 -8.19
N ARG A 229 0.21 -11.94 -8.12
CA ARG A 229 0.95 -12.55 -9.22
C ARG A 229 -0.01 -13.42 -10.01
N ARG A 230 -0.23 -13.08 -11.28
CA ARG A 230 -1.13 -13.83 -12.17
C ARG A 230 -0.42 -15.03 -12.82
N LYS A 231 -1.18 -16.07 -13.16
CA LYS A 231 -0.71 -17.24 -13.90
C LYS A 231 -0.31 -16.78 -15.30
N GLN A 232 0.86 -17.21 -15.74
CA GLN A 232 1.30 -16.92 -17.09
C GLN A 232 0.49 -17.79 -18.06
N LEU A 233 -0.36 -17.17 -18.88
CA LEU A 233 -0.94 -17.85 -20.04
C LEU A 233 0.22 -18.20 -20.97
N ARG A 234 0.38 -19.49 -21.30
CA ARG A 234 1.36 -20.01 -22.26
C ARG A 234 0.99 -19.64 -23.70
N LEU A 235 0.73 -18.36 -23.96
CA LEU A 235 0.71 -17.86 -25.32
C LEU A 235 2.16 -17.76 -25.79
N ARG A 236 2.43 -18.18 -27.03
CA ARG A 236 3.78 -18.40 -27.61
C ARG A 236 4.69 -17.17 -27.68
N PHE A 237 4.29 -16.04 -27.11
CA PHE A 237 5.05 -14.79 -27.07
C PHE A 237 5.50 -14.56 -25.63
N GLY A 238 6.79 -14.76 -25.38
CA GLY A 238 7.43 -14.86 -24.06
C GLY A 238 7.42 -13.60 -23.18
N HIS A 239 6.26 -12.97 -23.01
CA HIS A 239 6.08 -11.85 -22.08
C HIS A 239 5.66 -12.38 -20.70
N GLN A 240 6.47 -12.06 -19.69
CA GLN A 240 6.12 -12.27 -18.29
C GLN A 240 4.99 -11.30 -17.93
N LEU A 241 3.86 -11.81 -17.46
CA LEU A 241 2.75 -10.96 -17.02
C LEU A 241 3.23 -10.11 -15.82
N PRO A 242 2.99 -8.78 -15.84
CA PRO A 242 3.43 -7.90 -14.77
C PRO A 242 2.76 -8.29 -13.45
N VAL A 243 3.53 -8.21 -12.36
CA VAL A 243 2.98 -8.31 -11.02
C VAL A 243 2.11 -7.09 -10.77
N GLU A 244 0.85 -7.32 -10.43
CA GLU A 244 -0.08 -6.24 -10.12
C GLU A 244 0.04 -5.90 -8.64
N THR A 245 0.56 -4.71 -8.34
CA THR A 245 0.63 -4.20 -6.96
C THR A 245 -0.48 -3.17 -6.76
N LEU A 246 -1.29 -3.40 -5.73
CA LEU A 246 -2.20 -2.43 -5.16
C LEU A 246 -1.61 -1.87 -3.87
N THR A 247 -1.86 -0.59 -3.65
CA THR A 247 -1.50 0.12 -2.42
C THR A 247 -2.77 0.77 -1.90
N ILE A 248 -3.08 0.53 -0.64
CA ILE A 248 -4.27 1.07 0.02
C ILE A 248 -3.78 1.92 1.19
N GLY A 249 -4.18 3.19 1.22
CA GLY A 249 -3.87 4.09 2.33
C GLY A 249 -4.72 3.78 3.55
N SER A 250 -4.15 3.91 4.75
CA SER A 250 -4.93 3.86 6.00
C SER A 250 -6.06 4.88 6.04
N GLY A 251 -5.87 6.07 5.45
CA GLY A 251 -6.93 7.07 5.28
C GLY A 251 -8.07 6.61 4.36
N ASP A 252 -7.76 5.87 3.29
CA ASP A 252 -8.77 5.30 2.40
C ASP A 252 -9.58 4.21 3.11
N VAL A 253 -8.90 3.40 3.93
CA VAL A 253 -9.55 2.39 4.76
C VAL A 253 -10.50 3.04 5.76
N LEU A 254 -10.03 4.04 6.52
CA LEU A 254 -10.82 4.72 7.54
C LEU A 254 -12.05 5.44 6.97
N SER A 255 -11.89 6.11 5.84
CA SER A 255 -12.99 6.87 5.21
C SER A 255 -14.08 6.00 4.60
N ARG A 256 -13.78 4.73 4.29
CA ARG A 256 -14.68 3.78 3.64
C ARG A 256 -14.97 2.55 4.48
N LEU A 257 -14.63 2.61 5.77
CA LEU A 257 -14.88 1.53 6.70
C LEU A 257 -16.37 1.46 7.01
N GLU A 258 -17.03 0.39 6.59
CA GLU A 258 -18.44 0.15 6.89
C GLU A 258 -18.53 -0.83 8.06
N GLY A 259 -18.77 -0.29 9.26
CA GLY A 259 -18.69 -1.04 10.51
C GLY A 259 -17.27 -1.52 10.79
N HIS A 260 -17.00 -2.79 10.51
CA HIS A 260 -15.70 -3.44 10.74
C HIS A 260 -15.11 -4.02 9.45
N VAL A 261 -15.65 -3.65 8.29
CA VAL A 261 -15.23 -4.21 7.02
C VAL A 261 -14.95 -3.08 6.05
N PHE A 262 -13.82 -3.18 5.36
CA PHE A 262 -13.49 -2.33 4.22
C PHE A 262 -13.53 -3.19 2.96
N GLN A 263 -14.18 -2.67 1.92
CA GLN A 263 -14.25 -3.33 0.61
C GLN A 263 -13.79 -2.40 -0.51
N GLN A 264 -12.97 -2.94 -1.39
CA GLN A 264 -12.49 -2.25 -2.57
C GLN A 264 -12.50 -3.17 -3.79
N LYS A 265 -13.16 -2.73 -4.85
CA LYS A 265 -13.17 -3.41 -6.16
C LYS A 265 -12.13 -2.77 -7.08
N ARG A 266 -11.32 -3.59 -7.75
CA ARG A 266 -10.35 -3.18 -8.78
C ARG A 266 -10.47 -4.09 -10.00
N GLY A 267 -11.10 -3.57 -11.06
CA GLY A 267 -11.49 -4.41 -12.20
C GLY A 267 -12.46 -5.50 -11.74
N GLU A 268 -12.09 -6.76 -11.97
CA GLU A 268 -12.85 -7.92 -11.49
C GLU A 268 -12.51 -8.31 -10.05
N LEU A 269 -11.36 -7.90 -9.52
CA LEU A 269 -10.89 -8.30 -8.20
C LEU A 269 -11.64 -7.55 -7.09
N LEU A 270 -12.27 -8.28 -6.17
CA LEU A 270 -12.84 -7.71 -4.94
C LEU A 270 -11.89 -7.99 -3.76
N ILE A 271 -11.58 -6.94 -3.00
CA ILE A 271 -10.69 -7.00 -1.85
C ILE A 271 -11.49 -6.62 -0.61
N THR A 272 -11.45 -7.48 0.39
CA THR A 272 -12.14 -7.31 1.66
C THR A 272 -11.12 -7.36 2.80
N LEU A 273 -11.12 -6.32 3.63
CA LEU A 273 -10.33 -6.22 4.86
C LEU A 273 -11.29 -6.24 6.04
N GLY A 274 -11.15 -7.22 6.92
CA GLY A 274 -11.93 -7.32 8.14
C GLY A 274 -11.15 -6.85 9.35
N PHE A 275 -11.80 -6.08 10.21
CA PHE A 275 -11.22 -5.50 11.41
C PHE A 275 -11.86 -6.09 12.67
N ALA A 276 -11.07 -6.27 13.72
CA ALA A 276 -11.57 -6.71 15.02
C ALA A 276 -12.36 -5.58 15.71
N SER A 277 -13.46 -5.94 16.35
CA SER A 277 -14.21 -5.02 17.21
C SER A 277 -13.41 -4.71 18.48
N GLN A 278 -13.20 -3.42 18.73
CA GLN A 278 -12.33 -2.95 19.82
C GLN A 278 -12.83 -3.32 21.23
N THR A 279 -14.10 -3.70 21.36
CA THR A 279 -14.72 -4.16 22.61
C THR A 279 -14.19 -5.49 23.15
N GLN A 280 -13.51 -6.33 22.35
CA GLN A 280 -13.00 -7.62 22.82
C GLN A 280 -11.68 -7.55 23.60
N ILE A 281 -10.93 -6.43 23.54
CA ILE A 281 -9.54 -6.39 24.01
C ILE A 281 -9.43 -5.99 25.48
N ALA A 282 -10.42 -5.28 26.03
CA ALA A 282 -10.43 -4.91 27.46
C ALA A 282 -10.60 -6.10 28.42
N SER A 283 -10.89 -7.31 27.91
CA SER A 283 -11.10 -8.51 28.74
C SER A 283 -9.85 -9.38 28.94
N ARG A 284 -8.73 -9.10 28.28
CA ARG A 284 -7.46 -9.83 28.49
C ARG A 284 -6.41 -8.93 29.15
N VAL A 285 -6.71 -8.48 30.35
CA VAL A 285 -5.65 -8.07 31.29
C VAL A 285 -5.20 -9.34 32.01
N PRO A 286 -3.90 -9.71 32.01
CA PRO A 286 -3.41 -10.76 32.89
C PRO A 286 -3.48 -10.20 34.32
N ASN A 287 -4.45 -10.67 35.11
CA ASN A 287 -4.53 -10.32 36.52
C ASN A 287 -3.33 -10.99 37.24
N PRO A 288 -2.37 -10.23 37.80
CA PRO A 288 -1.27 -10.80 38.54
C PRO A 288 -1.64 -10.77 40.02
N ASN A 289 -2.47 -11.71 40.48
CA ASN A 289 -2.48 -12.10 41.89
C ASN A 289 -3.27 -13.41 42.10
N PRO A 290 -2.65 -14.45 42.68
CA PRO A 290 -3.35 -15.62 43.18
C PRO A 290 -3.68 -15.40 44.65
N SER A 291 -4.95 -15.23 44.98
CA SER A 291 -5.42 -15.36 46.36
C SER A 291 -6.76 -16.08 46.36
N SER A 292 -6.71 -17.38 46.65
CA SER A 292 -7.86 -18.15 47.13
C SER A 292 -8.43 -17.54 48.41
N PRO A 293 -9.76 -17.65 48.60
CA PRO A 293 -10.31 -18.66 49.52
C PRO A 293 -11.52 -19.39 48.89
N ALA A 294 -11.59 -20.73 48.96
CA ALA A 294 -12.24 -21.53 50.01
C ALA A 294 -13.78 -21.44 50.04
N ASN A 295 -14.45 -22.52 49.57
CA ASN A 295 -15.68 -23.19 50.10
C ASN A 295 -16.94 -22.34 50.42
N ALA A 296 -18.19 -22.73 50.18
CA ALA A 296 -18.82 -24.01 49.85
C ALA A 296 -20.30 -23.78 49.37
N GLU A 297 -20.95 -24.89 49.00
CA GLU A 297 -22.42 -25.15 48.90
C GLU A 297 -23.11 -24.79 47.56
N SER A 298 -23.40 -25.78 46.69
CA SER A 298 -24.56 -26.72 46.73
C SER A 298 -25.87 -25.99 46.42
N LEU A 299 -26.53 -26.17 45.26
CA LEU A 299 -27.42 -27.29 44.94
C LEU A 299 -27.73 -27.36 43.42
N GLN A 300 -27.62 -28.57 42.86
CA GLN A 300 -28.15 -29.08 41.57
C GLN A 300 -29.68 -29.37 41.68
N PRO A 301 -30.42 -29.97 40.70
CA PRO A 301 -30.19 -30.31 39.27
C PRO A 301 -31.43 -30.06 38.34
N ASN A 302 -31.36 -30.30 37.02
CA ASN A 302 -32.21 -31.33 36.38
C ASN A 302 -31.74 -31.75 34.98
N THR A 303 -31.86 -33.05 34.75
CA THR A 303 -31.36 -33.88 33.65
C THR A 303 -32.53 -34.32 32.77
N LYS A 304 -32.34 -34.37 31.45
CA LYS A 304 -32.96 -35.40 30.60
C LYS A 304 -31.93 -35.98 29.64
N GLN A 305 -31.74 -37.30 29.77
CA GLN A 305 -30.90 -38.20 28.99
C GLN A 305 -31.56 -38.61 27.67
N LEU A 306 -30.71 -39.05 26.72
CA LEU A 306 -30.87 -40.27 25.89
C LEU A 306 -29.48 -40.53 25.26
N VAL A 307 -28.61 -41.35 25.86
CA VAL A 307 -28.44 -42.81 25.68
C VAL A 307 -28.35 -43.24 24.21
N VAL A 308 -27.14 -43.59 23.75
CA VAL A 308 -26.88 -44.82 22.98
C VAL A 308 -25.51 -45.37 23.42
N VAL A 309 -25.54 -46.61 23.89
CA VAL A 309 -24.43 -47.46 24.31
C VAL A 309 -23.79 -48.11 23.08
N GLY A 310 -22.46 -48.25 23.08
CA GLY A 310 -21.68 -48.82 21.98
C GLY A 310 -21.70 -50.35 21.89
N SER A 311 -20.94 -50.90 20.93
CA SER A 311 -20.10 -52.10 21.06
C SER A 311 -19.35 -52.39 19.74
N VAL A 312 -18.05 -52.66 19.87
CA VAL A 312 -17.13 -53.40 18.98
C VAL A 312 -17.01 -54.80 19.65
N PRO A 313 -16.87 -55.99 18.98
CA PRO A 313 -15.66 -56.36 18.22
C PRO A 313 -15.74 -57.47 17.12
N ALA A 314 -14.64 -57.55 16.33
CA ALA A 314 -13.84 -58.69 15.79
C ALA A 314 -14.52 -60.06 15.45
N ASP A 315 -14.09 -60.90 14.51
CA ASP A 315 -12.84 -61.12 13.77
C ASP A 315 -13.08 -62.22 12.69
N ILE A 316 -11.99 -62.69 12.04
CA ILE A 316 -11.81 -63.93 11.22
C ILE A 316 -11.90 -63.70 9.69
N ALA A 317 -11.06 -64.25 8.80
CA ALA A 317 -9.63 -64.55 8.68
C ALA A 317 -9.44 -65.29 7.32
N VAL A 318 -8.17 -65.44 6.91
CA VAL A 318 -7.62 -66.50 6.01
C VAL A 318 -7.64 -66.27 4.49
N GLY A 319 -6.42 -66.17 3.94
CA GLY A 319 -5.97 -67.09 2.88
C GLY A 319 -5.50 -66.47 1.56
N GLY A 320 -4.22 -66.64 1.22
CA GLY A 320 -3.75 -66.51 -0.18
C GLY A 320 -2.29 -66.13 -0.38
N THR A 321 -1.38 -67.07 -0.15
CA THR A 321 0.01 -67.06 -0.62
C THR A 321 0.09 -67.26 -2.14
N GLY A 322 1.03 -66.58 -2.81
CA GLY A 322 1.30 -66.79 -4.24
C GLY A 322 2.53 -66.01 -4.74
N THR A 323 3.65 -66.71 -4.77
CA THR A 323 4.98 -66.34 -5.28
C THR A 323 5.00 -66.14 -6.81
N SER A 324 5.71 -65.12 -7.31
CA SER A 324 6.68 -65.23 -8.44
C SER A 324 7.17 -63.87 -8.95
N GLU A 325 8.49 -63.75 -9.01
CA GLU A 325 9.34 -62.74 -9.69
C GLU A 325 9.41 -63.03 -11.23
N PRO A 326 10.31 -62.41 -12.00
CA PRO A 326 10.17 -61.18 -12.80
C PRO A 326 10.03 -61.44 -14.32
N SER A 327 9.85 -60.39 -15.13
CA SER A 327 10.38 -60.36 -16.51
C SER A 327 10.48 -58.95 -17.09
N ASP A 328 11.70 -58.67 -17.55
CA ASP A 328 12.09 -57.60 -18.46
C ASP A 328 11.23 -57.55 -19.73
N SER A 329 11.04 -56.35 -20.27
CA SER A 329 10.89 -56.16 -21.72
C SER A 329 11.31 -54.76 -22.12
N GLU A 330 12.36 -54.75 -22.93
CA GLU A 330 12.92 -53.66 -23.70
C GLU A 330 11.90 -52.97 -24.62
N GLY A 331 12.27 -51.76 -25.03
CA GLY A 331 12.01 -51.28 -26.38
C GLY A 331 10.74 -50.46 -26.55
N LEU A 332 10.91 -49.19 -26.90
CA LEU A 332 10.54 -48.65 -28.21
C LEU A 332 10.83 -47.14 -28.25
N GLN A 333 11.87 -46.76 -28.99
CA GLN A 333 12.02 -45.42 -29.56
C GLN A 333 10.93 -45.18 -30.62
N PRO A 334 10.52 -43.93 -30.85
CA PRO A 334 10.02 -43.52 -32.15
C PRO A 334 11.11 -42.72 -32.88
N THR A 335 11.69 -43.36 -33.89
CA THR A 335 12.39 -42.73 -35.01
C THR A 335 11.36 -42.45 -36.09
N THR A 336 11.23 -41.21 -36.56
CA THR A 336 10.55 -40.96 -37.84
C THR A 336 11.23 -39.80 -38.55
N GLN A 337 12.11 -40.19 -39.46
CA GLN A 337 12.75 -39.37 -40.46
C GLN A 337 12.06 -39.66 -41.80
N GLY A 338 11.83 -38.61 -42.59
CA GLY A 338 11.73 -38.72 -44.04
C GLY A 338 10.33 -38.78 -44.65
N LEU A 339 9.87 -37.65 -45.16
CA LEU A 339 9.27 -37.60 -46.50
C LEU A 339 9.56 -36.24 -47.13
N VAL A 340 10.00 -36.33 -48.38
CA VAL A 340 10.75 -35.37 -49.18
C VAL A 340 9.78 -34.63 -50.13
N ASP A 341 10.15 -33.38 -50.44
CA ASP A 341 9.85 -32.52 -51.59
C ASP A 341 8.71 -32.88 -52.57
N THR A 342 7.96 -31.86 -53.01
CA THR A 342 8.17 -31.17 -54.31
C THR A 342 7.05 -30.13 -54.53
N LEU A 343 7.40 -28.87 -54.81
CA LEU A 343 6.49 -27.85 -55.37
C LEU A 343 7.18 -27.21 -56.58
N PRO A 344 6.54 -27.15 -57.77
CA PRO A 344 7.05 -26.38 -58.88
C PRO A 344 6.58 -24.92 -58.82
N ALA A 345 7.44 -24.04 -59.32
CA ALA A 345 7.17 -22.63 -59.54
C ALA A 345 6.23 -22.42 -60.74
N SER A 346 5.37 -21.41 -60.64
CA SER A 346 4.82 -20.62 -61.74
C SER A 346 4.46 -19.25 -61.21
#